data_AF-A0A382JEC1-F1
#
_entry.id   AF-A0A382JEC1-F1
#
_cell.length_a   1.000
_cell.length_b   1.000
_cell.length_c   1.000
_cell.angle_alpha   90.00
_cell.angle_beta   90.00
_cell.angle_gamma   90.00
#
_symmetry.space_group_name_H-M   'P 1'
#
loop_
_entity.id
_entity.type
_entity.pdbx_description
1 polymer ?
#
loop_
_entity_poly.entity_id
_entity_poly.type
_entity_poly.pdbx_seq_one_letter_code
_entity_poly.pdbx_strand_id
1 'polypeptide(L)'
;MSDVGTLDRQLLVTEPVRFCKKCVVSSQRPRIIFDDEGVCSACRYAEIKAGEIDWDERDTMFRDLLAKHRSKDGSYDCLVPSSGGKDSAKVAHELKYK
;
A
#
# COMPACT_ATOMS: atom_id res chain seq x y z
N MET A 1 34.62 -11.49 -14.98
CA MET A 1 33.17 -11.39 -15.18
C MET A 1 32.51 -11.77 -13.86
N SER A 2 32.60 -10.87 -12.88
CA SER A 2 32.06 -11.09 -11.54
C SER A 2 30.54 -10.97 -11.59
N ASP A 3 29.87 -11.98 -11.02
CA ASP A 3 28.44 -12.06 -10.78
C ASP A 3 27.80 -10.69 -10.54
N VAL A 4 26.97 -10.26 -11.50
CA VAL A 4 25.95 -9.23 -11.26
C VAL A 4 24.82 -9.91 -10.48
N GLY A 5 25.16 -10.42 -9.29
CA GLY A 5 24.19 -10.92 -8.34
C GLY A 5 23.34 -9.76 -7.86
N THR A 6 22.02 -9.92 -7.96
CA THR A 6 21.00 -9.14 -7.23
C THR A 6 20.80 -7.66 -7.59
N LEU A 7 21.03 -7.24 -8.84
CA LEU A 7 20.32 -6.05 -9.35
C LEU A 7 18.92 -6.48 -9.80
N ASP A 8 17.87 -5.92 -9.19
CA ASP A 8 16.48 -6.16 -9.58
C ASP A 8 16.36 -5.95 -11.09
N ARG A 9 16.00 -7.01 -11.83
CA ARG A 9 15.92 -7.02 -13.31
C ARG A 9 15.04 -5.88 -13.85
N GLN A 10 14.20 -5.31 -12.98
CA GLN A 10 13.35 -4.15 -13.19
C GLN A 10 14.11 -2.83 -13.38
N LEU A 11 15.42 -2.76 -13.08
CA LEU A 11 16.25 -1.57 -13.27
C LEU A 11 16.87 -1.48 -14.68
N LEU A 12 16.77 -2.54 -15.48
CA LEU A 12 17.26 -2.58 -16.87
C LEU A 12 16.20 -1.98 -17.83
N VAL A 13 15.78 -0.73 -17.59
CA VAL A 13 14.81 -0.06 -18.46
C VAL A 13 15.54 0.56 -19.65
N THR A 14 15.34 -0.01 -20.84
CA THR A 14 15.92 0.47 -22.12
C THR A 14 15.02 1.44 -22.88
N GLU A 15 13.78 1.63 -22.42
CA GLU A 15 12.82 2.57 -23.00
C GLU A 15 13.06 4.01 -22.55
N PRO A 16 12.67 5.03 -23.34
CA PRO A 16 12.71 6.42 -22.92
C PRO A 16 11.99 6.64 -21.58
N VAL A 17 12.65 7.33 -20.66
CA VAL A 17 12.07 7.64 -19.34
C VAL A 17 10.90 8.60 -19.51
N ARG A 18 9.72 8.21 -19.01
CA ARG A 18 8.51 9.03 -18.96
C ARG A 18 8.27 9.49 -17.54
N PHE A 19 7.64 10.65 -17.38
CA PHE A 19 7.28 11.21 -16.08
C PHE A 19 5.77 11.40 -15.97
N CYS A 20 5.21 11.07 -14.81
CA CYS A 20 3.78 11.23 -14.55
C CYS A 20 3.39 12.70 -14.63
N LYS A 21 2.36 13.03 -15.41
CA LYS A 21 1.85 14.39 -15.55
C LYS A 21 1.32 14.99 -14.23
N LYS A 22 0.93 14.16 -13.25
CA LYS A 22 0.38 14.60 -11.95
C LYS A 22 1.41 14.70 -10.82
N CYS A 23 2.37 13.76 -10.74
CA CYS A 23 3.26 13.65 -9.58
C CYS A 23 4.75 13.55 -9.92
N VAL A 24 5.13 13.73 -11.19
CA VAL A 24 6.51 13.70 -11.69
C VAL A 24 7.30 12.41 -11.38
N VAL A 25 6.65 11.33 -10.94
CA VAL A 25 7.31 10.03 -10.77
C VAL A 25 7.75 9.46 -12.11
N SER A 26 8.94 8.87 -12.16
CA SER A 26 9.48 8.29 -13.40
C SER A 26 8.89 6.90 -13.69
N SER A 27 8.88 6.53 -14.97
CA SER A 27 8.55 5.19 -15.45
C SER A 27 9.54 4.11 -15.02
N GLN A 28 10.69 4.51 -14.45
CA GLN A 28 11.68 3.60 -13.90
C GLN A 28 11.32 3.10 -12.49
N ARG A 29 10.29 3.68 -11.85
CA ARG A 29 9.83 3.18 -10.55
C ARG A 29 9.30 1.74 -10.72
N PRO A 30 9.83 0.76 -9.98
CA PRO A 30 9.37 -0.62 -10.02
C PRO A 30 7.84 -0.74 -9.93
N ARG A 31 7.25 -1.53 -10.85
CA ARG A 31 5.80 -1.84 -10.92
C ARG A 31 4.88 -0.63 -11.14
N ILE A 32 5.41 0.53 -11.53
CA ILE A 32 4.57 1.64 -11.95
C ILE A 32 4.02 1.38 -13.36
N ILE A 33 2.72 1.59 -13.55
CA ILE A 33 2.07 1.50 -14.86
C ILE A 33 1.59 2.90 -15.23
N PHE A 34 1.76 3.27 -16.48
CA PHE A 34 1.25 4.53 -17.03
C PHE A 34 0.06 4.21 -17.93
N ASP A 35 -0.98 5.03 -17.83
CA ASP A 35 -2.08 5.00 -18.79
C ASP A 35 -1.77 5.85 -20.04
N ASP A 36 -2.69 5.83 -21.01
CA ASP A 36 -2.58 6.57 -22.27
C ASP A 36 -2.60 8.09 -22.08
N GLU A 37 -3.12 8.57 -20.95
CA GLU A 37 -3.09 10.00 -20.58
C GLU A 37 -1.73 10.43 -20.01
N GLY A 38 -0.84 9.48 -19.70
CA GLY A 38 0.47 9.73 -19.09
C GLY A 38 0.40 9.91 -17.57
N VAL A 39 -0.64 9.37 -16.92
CA VAL A 39 -0.81 9.37 -15.46
C VAL A 39 -0.41 8.00 -14.90
N CYS A 40 0.31 8.00 -13.78
CA CYS A 40 0.77 6.76 -13.17
C CYS A 40 -0.32 6.08 -12.33
N SER A 41 -0.25 4.76 -12.22
CA SER A 41 -1.19 3.93 -11.48
C SER A 41 -1.33 4.33 -10.01
N ALA A 42 -0.26 4.86 -9.39
CA ALA A 42 -0.32 5.38 -8.03
C ALA A 42 -1.20 6.64 -7.89
N CYS A 43 -1.18 7.55 -8.88
CA CYS A 43 -2.07 8.71 -8.90
C CYS A 43 -3.52 8.29 -9.15
N ARG A 44 -3.77 7.36 -10.08
CA ARG A 44 -5.11 6.82 -10.32
C ARG A 44 -5.69 6.16 -9.07
N TYR A 45 -4.88 5.37 -8.37
CA TYR A 45 -5.32 4.78 -7.11
C TYR A 45 -5.54 5.81 -6.00
N ALA A 46 -4.78 6.90 -5.99
CA ALA A 46 -5.01 8.00 -5.05
C ALA A 46 -6.37 8.69 -5.31
N GLU A 47 -6.77 8.85 -6.57
CA GLU A 47 -8.09 9.37 -6.95
C GLU A 47 -9.22 8.45 -6.48
N ILE A 48 -9.11 7.14 -6.73
CA ILE A 48 -10.07 6.14 -6.24
C ILE A 48 -10.21 6.23 -4.72
N LYS A 49 -9.08 6.26 -4.00
CA LYS A 49 -9.09 6.41 -2.54
C LYS A 49 -9.74 7.70 -2.06
N ALA A 50 -9.67 8.78 -2.83
CA ALA A 50 -10.21 10.08 -2.43
C ALA A 50 -11.69 10.25 -2.80
N GLY A 51 -12.15 9.61 -3.88
CA GLY A 51 -13.48 9.86 -4.46
C GLY A 51 -14.45 8.67 -4.42
N GLU A 52 -13.96 7.43 -4.38
CA GLU A 52 -14.81 6.23 -4.50
C GLU A 52 -14.90 5.42 -3.21
N ILE A 53 -13.88 5.49 -2.35
CA ILE A 53 -13.86 4.76 -1.09
C ILE A 53 -14.52 5.60 0.00
N ASP A 54 -15.66 5.13 0.51
CA ASP A 54 -16.27 5.65 1.73
C ASP A 54 -15.46 5.17 2.95
N TRP A 55 -14.59 6.03 3.48
CA TRP A 55 -13.74 5.68 4.61
C TRP A 55 -14.50 5.57 5.93
N ASP A 56 -15.64 6.26 6.07
CA ASP A 56 -16.44 6.24 7.29
C ASP A 56 -17.23 4.93 7.38
N GLU A 57 -17.79 4.46 6.27
CA GLU A 57 -18.39 3.12 6.16
C GLU A 57 -17.34 2.05 6.47
N ARG A 58 -16.16 2.13 5.84
CA ARG A 58 -15.07 1.16 6.07
C ARG A 58 -14.59 1.14 7.52
N ASP A 59 -14.53 2.28 8.20
CA ASP A 59 -14.20 2.37 9.62
C ASP A 59 -15.29 1.71 10.49
N THR A 60 -16.56 1.97 10.18
CA THR A 60 -17.70 1.36 10.88
C THR A 60 -17.67 -0.16 10.77
N MET A 61 -17.53 -0.69 9.55
CA MET A 61 -17.39 -2.14 9.31
C MET A 61 -16.22 -2.74 10.09
N PHE A 62 -15.10 -2.02 10.17
CA PHE A 62 -13.92 -2.46 10.91
C PHE A 62 -14.18 -2.52 12.40
N ARG A 63 -14.75 -1.46 13.00
CA ARG A 63 -15.11 -1.41 14.42
C ARG A 63 -16.11 -2.50 14.80
N ASP A 64 -17.11 -2.74 13.96
CA ASP A 64 -18.08 -3.81 14.16
C ASP A 64 -17.43 -5.20 14.15
N LEU A 65 -16.40 -5.39 13.31
CA LEU A 65 -15.61 -6.62 13.32
C LEU A 65 -14.80 -6.74 14.61
N LEU A 66 -14.13 -5.66 15.05
CA LEU A 66 -13.36 -5.67 16.29
C LEU A 66 -14.23 -5.96 17.50
N ALA A 67 -15.42 -5.35 17.60
CA ALA A 67 -16.34 -5.53 18.71
C ALA A 67 -16.76 -7.00 18.91
N LYS A 68 -16.77 -7.82 17.84
CA LYS A 68 -17.08 -9.25 17.91
C LYS A 68 -15.99 -10.10 18.56
N HIS A 69 -14.73 -9.64 18.49
CA HIS A 69 -13.56 -10.42 18.87
C HIS A 69 -12.75 -9.83 20.02
N ARG A 70 -12.90 -8.52 20.28
CA ARG A 70 -12.15 -7.79 21.30
C ARG A 70 -12.41 -8.38 22.69
N SER A 71 -11.34 -8.64 23.43
CA SER A 71 -11.45 -9.17 24.78
C SER A 71 -12.14 -8.16 25.71
N LYS A 72 -12.92 -8.68 26.66
CA LYS A 72 -13.65 -7.89 27.66
C LYS A 72 -12.95 -7.84 29.02
N ASP A 73 -11.96 -8.70 29.24
CA ASP A 73 -11.25 -8.82 30.52
C ASP A 73 -9.76 -8.40 30.43
N GLY A 74 -9.33 -7.94 29.25
CA GLY A 74 -7.96 -7.50 29.00
C GLY A 74 -6.99 -8.62 28.61
N SER A 75 -7.45 -9.86 28.48
CA SER A 75 -6.68 -10.92 27.84
C SER A 75 -6.37 -10.60 26.37
N TYR A 76 -5.33 -11.21 25.82
CA TYR A 76 -5.00 -11.06 24.39
C TYR A 76 -6.10 -11.68 23.52
N ASP A 77 -6.56 -10.94 22.52
CA ASP A 77 -7.68 -11.28 21.64
C ASP A 77 -7.28 -11.50 20.17
N CYS A 78 -6.09 -11.07 19.77
CA CYS A 78 -5.58 -11.27 18.43
C CYS A 78 -4.07 -11.53 18.40
N LEU A 79 -3.63 -12.26 17.38
CA LEU A 79 -2.23 -12.46 17.04
C LEU A 79 -1.96 -11.74 15.72
N VAL A 80 -0.95 -10.87 15.71
CA VAL A 80 -0.55 -10.11 14.52
C VAL A 80 0.81 -10.59 14.05
N PRO A 81 0.89 -11.40 12.99
CA PRO A 81 2.16 -11.75 12.38
C PRO A 81 2.82 -10.49 11.82
N SER A 82 4.07 -10.24 12.21
CA SER A 82 4.81 -9.05 11.79
C SER A 82 6.14 -9.41 11.13
N SER A 83 6.32 -8.92 9.91
CA SER A 83 7.59 -8.98 9.18
C SER A 83 8.52 -7.81 9.49
N GLY A 84 8.09 -6.86 10.34
CA GLY A 84 8.78 -5.58 10.57
C GLY A 84 8.55 -4.51 9.49
N GLY A 85 7.75 -4.81 8.47
CA GLY A 85 7.36 -3.85 7.44
C GLY A 85 6.35 -2.81 7.93
N LYS A 86 6.25 -1.69 7.21
CA LYS A 86 5.30 -0.60 7.53
C LYS A 86 3.84 -1.07 7.56
N ASP A 87 3.48 -2.04 6.72
CA ASP A 87 2.09 -2.48 6.58
C ASP A 87 1.65 -3.31 7.80
N SER A 88 2.49 -4.23 8.26
CA SER A 88 2.23 -4.98 9.51
C SER A 88 2.28 -4.08 10.74
N ALA A 89 3.17 -3.08 10.76
CA ALA A 89 3.18 -2.07 11.81
C ALA A 89 1.88 -1.24 11.84
N LYS A 90 1.36 -0.84 10.66
CA LYS A 90 0.08 -0.12 10.57
C LYS A 90 -1.08 -0.97 11.05
N VAL A 91 -1.15 -2.25 10.64
CA VAL A 91 -2.19 -3.17 11.12
C VAL A 91 -2.16 -3.31 12.64
N ALA A 92 -0.99 -3.55 13.23
CA ALA A 92 -0.85 -3.65 14.69
C ALA A 92 -1.30 -2.36 15.40
N HIS A 93 -0.93 -1.19 14.86
CA HIS A 93 -1.35 0.10 15.38
C HIS A 93 -2.88 0.28 15.32
N GLU A 94 -3.50 0.02 14.17
CA GLU A 94 -4.96 0.16 14.02
C GLU A 94 -5.72 -0.75 14.99
N LEU A 95 -5.33 -2.02 15.11
CA LEU A 95 -5.98 -2.98 16.02
C LEU A 95 -5.85 -2.57 17.50
N LYS A 96 -4.74 -1.91 17.87
CA LYS A 96 -4.50 -1.46 19.24
C LYS A 96 -5.35 -0.24 19.62
N TYR A 97 -5.52 0.72 18.70
CA TYR A 97 -6.07 2.04 19.02
C TYR A 97 -7.51 2.27 18.56
N LYS A 98 -8.05 1.47 17.63
CA LYS A 98 -9.45 1.59 17.18
C LYS A 98 -10.37 0.63 17.91
#